data_AF-A0A839P647-F1
#
_entry.id   AF-A0A839P647-F1
#
_cell.length_a   1.000
_cell.length_b   1.000
_cell.length_c   1.000
_cell.angle_alpha   90.00
_cell.angle_beta   90.00
_cell.angle_gamma   90.00
#
_symmetry.space_group_name_H-M   'P 1'
#
loop_
_entity.id
_entity.type
_entity.pdbx_description
1 polymer ?
#
loop_
_entity_poly.entity_id
_entity_poly.type
_entity_poly.pdbx_seq_one_letter_code
_entity_poly.pdbx_strand_id
1 'polypeptide(L)' 'MFVRDYFVELHWLPKSEGGGWHVTVPDLPGCMSDGDTVEQAMENVEDAISCWIAAAERLGRDVPGPAAVHERRA' A
#
# COMPACT_ATOMS: atom_id res chain seq x y z
N MET A 1 -2.90 -7.92 -4.09
CA MET A 1 -4.30 -7.58 -3.76
C MET A 1 -4.57 -6.16 -4.25
N PHE A 2 -5.79 -5.62 -4.16
CA PHE A 2 -6.08 -4.24 -4.56
C PHE A 2 -6.72 -3.45 -3.41
N VAL A 3 -6.31 -2.18 -3.25
CA VAL A 3 -6.89 -1.19 -2.31
C VAL A 3 -7.00 0.14 -3.03
N ARG A 4 -8.21 0.71 -3.11
CA ARG A 4 -8.48 1.96 -3.85
C ARG A 4 -7.88 1.91 -5.27
N ASP A 5 -8.05 0.77 -5.94
CA ASP A 5 -7.51 0.41 -7.26
C ASP A 5 -5.97 0.28 -7.36
N TYR A 6 -5.23 0.59 -6.31
CA TYR A 6 -3.79 0.34 -6.24
C TYR A 6 -3.47 -1.11 -5.93
N PHE A 7 -2.50 -1.69 -6.65
CA PHE A 7 -1.95 -2.98 -6.30
C PHE A 7 -1.15 -2.90 -5.00
N VAL A 8 -1.34 -3.89 -4.14
CA VAL A 8 -0.59 -4.03 -2.88
C VAL A 8 0.06 -5.41 -2.77
N GLU A 9 1.28 -5.42 -2.25
CA GLU A 9 2.06 -6.62 -1.96
C GLU A 9 2.00 -6.93 -0.46
N LEU A 10 1.78 -8.20 -0.12
CA LEU A 10 1.73 -8.65 1.27
C LEU A 10 2.94 -9.53 1.57
N HIS A 11 3.56 -9.27 2.71
CA HIS A 11 4.70 -10.02 3.22
C HIS A 11 4.47 -10.38 4.67
N TRP A 12 4.62 -11.65 5.02
CA TRP A 12 4.67 -12.05 6.42
C TRP A 12 6.05 -11.71 6.99
N LEU A 13 6.08 -11.04 8.14
CA LEU A 13 7.30 -10.75 8.88
C LEU A 13 7.50 -11.77 10.01
N PRO A 14 8.68 -12.39 10.13
CA PRO A 14 8.99 -13.21 11.28
C PRO A 14 9.06 -12.36 12.55
N LYS A 15 8.88 -12.98 13.73
CA LYS A 15 8.94 -12.27 15.02
C LYS A 15 10.23 -11.48 15.26
N SER A 16 11.35 -11.92 14.67
CA SER A 16 12.63 -11.19 14.73
C SER A 16 12.62 -9.84 14.02
N GLU A 17 11.64 -9.61 13.14
CA GLU A 17 11.47 -8.41 12.32
C GLU A 17 10.20 -7.62 12.69
N GLY A 18 9.60 -7.92 13.84
CA GLY A 18 8.38 -7.28 14.33
C GLY A 18 7.18 -8.23 14.41
N GLY A 19 7.13 -9.24 13.54
CA GLY A 19 5.96 -10.12 13.41
C GLY A 19 4.83 -9.49 12.60
N GLY A 20 3.84 -10.31 12.22
CA GLY A 20 2.64 -9.84 11.55
C GLY A 20 2.78 -9.73 10.03
N TRP A 21 1.86 -9.00 9.42
CA TRP A 21 1.77 -8.75 7.99
C TRP A 21 2.23 -7.34 7.68
N HIS A 22 3.10 -7.23 6.69
CA HIS A 22 3.57 -5.98 6.11
C HIS A 22 3.00 -5.83 4.70
N VAL A 23 2.56 -4.62 4.38
CA VAL A 23 1.93 -4.29 3.11
C VAL A 23 2.64 -3.10 2.49
N THR A 24 2.95 -3.18 1.21
CA THR A 24 3.55 -2.10 0.43
C THR A 24 2.68 -1.77 -0.78
N VAL A 25 2.77 -0.53 -1.24
CA VAL A 25 2.07 -0.04 -2.43
C VAL A 25 3.11 0.36 -3.48
N PRO A 26 3.47 -0.51 -4.44
CA PRO A 26 4.57 -0.25 -5.37
C PRO A 26 4.41 1.04 -6.19
N ASP A 27 3.18 1.37 -6.56
CA ASP A 27 2.84 2.58 -7.33
C ASP A 27 2.99 3.87 -6.51
N LEU A 28 3.01 3.79 -5.17
CA LEU A 28 3.16 4.91 -4.26
C LEU A 28 4.43 4.72 -3.41
N PRO A 29 5.62 5.09 -3.92
CA PRO A 29 6.88 4.83 -3.24
C PRO A 29 6.90 5.32 -1.79
N GLY A 30 7.23 4.41 -0.88
CA GLY A 30 7.26 4.66 0.57
C GLY A 30 5.90 4.58 1.26
N CYS A 31 4.81 4.31 0.54
CA CYS A 31 3.52 3.99 1.13
C CYS A 31 3.51 2.51 1.54
N MET A 32 3.39 2.27 2.85
CA MET A 32 3.41 0.95 3.45
C MET A 32 2.67 0.98 4.78
N SER A 33 2.28 -0.20 5.24
CA SER A 33 1.65 -0.40 6.53
C SER A 33 1.94 -1.80 7.06
N ASP A 34 1.59 -2.05 8.31
CA ASP A 34 1.63 -3.37 8.94
C ASP A 34 0.37 -3.63 9.79
N GLY A 35 0.20 -4.89 10.22
CA GLY A 35 -0.86 -5.34 11.11
C GLY A 35 -0.65 -6.78 11.57
N ASP A 36 -1.20 -7.16 12.72
CA ASP A 36 -1.09 -8.51 13.26
C ASP A 36 -1.84 -9.54 12.38
N THR A 37 -2.89 -9.09 11.69
CA THR A 37 -3.64 -9.87 10.71
C THR A 37 -3.60 -9.24 9.33
N VAL A 38 -3.95 -10.03 8.31
CA VAL A 38 -4.08 -9.54 6.94
C VAL A 38 -5.11 -8.41 6.89
N GLU A 39 -6.27 -8.59 7.52
CA GLU A 39 -7.36 -7.62 7.53
C GLU A 39 -6.91 -6.29 8.14
N GLN A 40 -6.22 -6.32 9.29
CA GLN A 40 -5.71 -5.12 9.93
C GLN A 40 -4.68 -4.40 9.04
N ALA A 41 -3.75 -5.15 8.44
CA ALA A 41 -2.73 -4.57 7.58
C ALA A 41 -3.35 -3.93 6.30
N MET A 42 -4.46 -4.50 5.82
CA MET A 42 -5.22 -4.00 4.67
C MET A 42 -6.05 -2.75 5.02
N GLU A 43 -6.67 -2.69 6.19
CA GLU A 43 -7.34 -1.47 6.69
C GLU A 43 -6.33 -0.33 6.85
N ASN A 44 -5.19 -0.63 7.49
CA ASN A 44 -4.17 0.38 7.74
C ASN A 44 -3.52 0.89 6.44
N VAL A 45 -3.32 0.05 5.41
CA VAL A 45 -2.75 0.51 4.13
C VAL A 45 -3.72 1.42 3.36
N GLU A 46 -5.03 1.25 3.52
CA GLU A 46 -6.03 2.16 2.92
C GLU A 46 -5.89 3.58 3.48
N ASP A 47 -5.71 3.70 4.79
CA ASP A 47 -5.44 4.97 5.46
C ASP A 47 -4.06 5.54 5.06
N ALA A 48 -3.04 4.68 4.92
CA ALA A 48 -1.71 5.09 4.47
C ALA A 48 -1.73 5.66 3.04
N ILE A 49 -2.48 5.04 2.12
CA ILE A 49 -2.70 5.54 0.74
C ILE A 49 -3.35 6.92 0.80
N SER A 50 -4.38 7.09 1.62
CA SER A 50 -5.09 8.37 1.79
C SER A 50 -4.14 9.47 2.29
N CYS A 51 -3.34 9.17 3.30
CA CYS A 51 -2.35 10.09 3.86
C CYS A 51 -1.26 10.45 2.85
N TRP A 52 -0.77 9.46 2.08
CA TRP A 52 0.27 9.66 1.08
C TRP A 52 -0.21 10.60 -0.03
N ILE A 53 -1.41 10.37 -0.57
CA ILE A 53 -2.01 11.21 -1.62
C ILE A 53 -2.18 12.65 -1.12
N ALA A 54 -2.79 12.83 0.05
CA ALA A 54 -3.00 14.16 0.63
C ALA A 54 -1.67 14.91 0.87
N ALA A 55 -0.61 14.19 1.28
CA ALA A 55 0.71 14.77 1.45
C ALA A 55 1.35 15.16 0.10
N ALA A 56 1.23 14.32 -0.92
CA ALA A 56 1.73 14.61 -2.27
C ALA A 56 1.05 15.86 -2.85
N GLU A 57 -0.28 15.95 -2.76
CA GLU A 57 -1.06 17.12 -3.19
C GLU A 57 -0.62 18.39 -2.46
N ARG A 58 -0.48 18.34 -1.13
CA ARG A 58 -0.04 19.49 -0.32
C ARG A 58 1.36 19.97 -0.68
N LEU A 59 2.22 19.07 -1.12
CA LEU A 59 3.59 19.36 -1.54
C LEU A 59 3.70 19.72 -3.04
N GLY A 60 2.57 19.75 -3.78
CA GLY A 60 2.56 20.00 -5.22
C GLY A 60 3.31 18.92 -6.01
N ARG A 61 3.32 17.68 -5.51
CA ARG A 61 3.90 16.52 -6.19
C ARG A 61 2.83 15.82 -7.02
N ASP A 62 3.25 15.23 -8.13
CA ASP A 62 2.36 14.38 -8.91
C ASP A 62 1.96 13.15 -8.09
N VAL A 63 0.67 12.83 -8.13
CA VAL A 63 0.13 11.59 -7.60
C VAL A 63 0.09 10.59 -8.74
N PRO A 64 0.93 9.54 -8.72
CA PRO A 64 0.82 8.47 -9.69
C PRO A 64 -0.56 7.86 -9.54
N GLY A 65 -1.34 7.84 -10.63
CA GLY A 65 -2.57 7.03 -10.61
C GLY A 65 -2.20 5.56 -10.38
N PRO A 66 -3.14 4.74 -9.87
CA PRO A 66 -2.97 3.29 -9.91
C PRO A 66 -2.60 2.93 -11.33
N ALA A 67 -1.60 2.09 -11.55
CA ALA A 67 -1.12 1.77 -12.88
C ALA A 67 -2.32 1.42 -13.79
N ALA A 68 -2.73 2.39 -14.63
CA ALA A 68 -3.65 2.13 -15.71
C ALA A 68 -2.89 1.12 -16.56
N VAL A 69 -3.35 -0.15 -16.57
CA VAL A 69 -2.67 -1.34 -17.11
C VAL A 69 -2.13 -2.28 -16.01
N HIS A 70 -3.02 -3.02 -15.35
CA HIS A 70 -2.91 -4.47 -15.42
C HIS A 70 -3.68 -4.99 -16.65
N GLU A 71 -3.38 -4.49 -17.85
CA GLU A 71 -3.66 -5.31 -19.02
C GLU A 71 -2.69 -6.49 -18.98
N ARG A 72 -3.28 -7.68 -19.03
CA ARG A 72 -2.65 -9.00 -19.17
C ARG A 72 -1.92 -9.51 -17.93
N ARG A 73 -2.70 -10.09 -17.02
CA ARG A 73 -2.52 -11.52 -16.72
C ARG A 73 -3.83 -12.25 -17.00
N ALA A 74 -3.91 -12.79 -18.22
CA ALA A 74 -4.71 -13.96 -18.51
C ALA A 74 -4.19 -15.16 -17.69
#